data_AF-A0A535VRA2-F1
#
_entry.id   AF-A0A535VRA2-F1
#
_cell.length_a   1.000
_cell.length_b   1.000
_cell.length_c   1.000
_cell.angle_alpha   90.00
_cell.angle_beta   90.00
_cell.angle_gamma   90.00
#
_symmetry.space_group_name_H-M   'P 1'
#
loop_
_entity.id
_entity.type
_entity.pdbx_description
1 polymer ?
#
loop_
_entity_poly.entity_id
_entity_poly.type
_entity_poly.pdbx_seq_one_letter_code
_entity_poly.pdbx_strand_id
1 'polypeptide(L)'
;MEALEGTCQLYNDCACRNKKNEYIRLRKGVNMDEHIDYENIFTPQGMLGQVSKKPNLDFLMNIFNIPRVYSVSGFGTWNVGQHTMAVAFLALYWSAFNVYPQEKRDRLVTLALVHDAHEAVIGDILPFFKTAAVKEAIESIQNDILSAFSIEEDQTLHDELKLLDMMGFLYEISQSSPRGIDPSKRKLIKQMHARQEADILAYSVKANIDQKKVREFLKQMKL
;
A
#
# COMPACT_ATOMS: atom_id res chain seq x y z
N MET A 1 20.68 49.37 -48.55
CA MET A 1 19.93 50.28 -47.67
C MET A 1 18.92 49.44 -46.93
N GLU A 2 18.84 49.31 -45.61
CA GLU A 2 19.52 49.79 -44.39
C GLU A 2 18.78 49.00 -43.29
N ALA A 3 19.38 48.11 -42.51
CA ALA A 3 20.16 48.35 -41.29
C ALA A 3 19.43 49.19 -40.22
N LEU A 4 18.91 48.50 -39.20
CA LEU A 4 18.73 48.93 -37.81
C LEU A 4 18.89 47.61 -37.00
N GLU A 5 20.08 47.18 -36.56
CA GLU A 5 20.94 47.74 -35.50
C GLU A 5 20.17 48.27 -34.28
N GLY A 6 20.34 47.59 -33.14
CA GLY A 6 19.72 47.95 -31.86
C GLY A 6 19.88 46.86 -30.81
N THR A 7 21.08 46.76 -30.27
CA THR A 7 21.56 45.93 -29.16
C THR A 7 20.68 45.95 -27.89
N CYS A 8 20.57 44.80 -27.21
CA CYS A 8 20.44 44.78 -25.75
C CYS A 8 21.08 43.52 -25.15
N GLN A 9 22.39 43.56 -25.08
CA GLN A 9 23.17 42.79 -24.10
C GLN A 9 23.35 43.71 -22.88
N LEU A 10 23.32 43.11 -21.68
CA LEU A 10 23.55 43.70 -20.35
C LEU A 10 22.32 44.30 -19.67
N TYR A 11 21.64 43.48 -18.86
CA TYR A 11 21.37 43.75 -17.43
C TYR A 11 20.91 42.45 -16.76
N ASN A 12 21.77 41.42 -16.82
CA ASN A 12 21.88 40.46 -15.73
C ASN A 12 22.45 41.24 -14.54
N ASP A 13 21.68 41.46 -13.47
CA ASP A 13 22.20 41.24 -12.10
C ASP A 13 21.28 41.59 -10.92
N CYS A 14 20.08 42.17 -11.09
CA CYS A 14 19.30 42.58 -9.90
C CYS A 14 18.11 41.68 -9.50
N ALA A 15 17.58 40.82 -10.38
CA ALA A 15 16.35 40.07 -10.09
C ALA A 15 16.56 38.61 -9.62
N CYS A 16 17.76 38.03 -9.78
CA CYS A 16 18.01 36.63 -9.45
C CYS A 16 18.61 36.36 -8.06
N ARG A 17 19.01 37.39 -7.30
CA ARG A 17 19.57 37.19 -5.94
C ARG A 17 18.53 37.15 -4.81
N ASN A 18 17.35 37.78 -4.98
CA ASN A 18 16.33 37.78 -3.93
C ASN A 18 15.47 36.50 -3.88
N LYS A 19 15.24 35.81 -5.00
CA LYS A 19 14.47 34.55 -4.99
C LYS A 19 15.26 33.35 -4.46
N LYS A 20 16.59 33.36 -4.54
CA LYS A 20 17.44 32.30 -3.97
C LYS A 20 17.50 32.37 -2.44
N ASN A 21 17.49 33.57 -1.85
CA ASN A 21 17.50 33.75 -0.40
C ASN A 21 16.14 33.47 0.25
N GLU A 22 15.03 33.62 -0.48
CA GLU A 22 13.70 33.26 0.00
C GLU A 22 13.50 31.73 0.01
N TYR A 23 14.00 31.03 -1.02
CA TYR A 23 14.02 29.57 -1.06
C TYR A 23 14.97 28.94 -0.02
N ILE A 24 16.07 29.63 0.34
CA ILE A 24 17.00 29.17 1.39
C ILE A 24 16.47 29.50 2.79
N ARG A 25 15.68 30.57 2.96
CA ARG A 25 14.99 30.88 4.23
C ARG A 25 13.82 29.93 4.52
N LEU A 26 13.11 29.44 3.50
CA LEU A 26 12.08 28.40 3.67
C LEU A 26 12.65 27.00 4.00
N ARG A 27 13.97 26.80 3.87
CA ARG A 27 14.66 25.56 4.28
C ARG A 27 15.22 25.60 5.70
N LYS A 28 15.08 26.71 6.43
CA LYS A 28 15.51 26.83 7.82
C LYS A 28 14.32 27.28 8.67
N GLY A 29 13.55 26.30 9.16
CA GLY A 29 12.54 26.55 10.19
C GLY A 29 11.13 26.08 9.89
N VAL A 30 10.97 24.93 9.23
CA VAL A 30 9.70 24.18 9.30
C VAL A 30 10.03 22.79 9.82
N ASN A 31 10.33 22.72 11.12
CA ASN A 31 9.95 21.55 11.91
C ASN A 31 8.44 21.66 12.04
N MET A 32 7.71 21.16 11.04
CA MET A 32 6.36 20.69 11.30
C MET A 32 6.52 19.22 11.62
N ASP A 33 6.50 18.91 12.91
CA ASP A 33 5.94 17.64 13.37
C ASP A 33 4.47 17.68 12.94
N GLU A 34 4.23 17.39 11.66
CA GLU A 34 2.96 17.55 10.98
C GLU A 34 2.09 16.35 11.36
N HIS A 35 1.61 16.30 12.61
CA HIS A 35 0.70 15.26 13.06
C HIS A 35 -0.63 15.39 12.33
N ILE A 36 -1.10 14.29 11.71
CA ILE A 36 -2.41 14.26 11.06
C ILE A 36 -3.45 13.94 12.14
N ASP A 37 -4.23 14.95 12.53
CA ASP A 37 -5.38 14.78 13.41
C ASP A 37 -6.54 14.11 12.65
N TYR A 38 -6.52 12.77 12.62
CA TYR A 38 -7.55 11.99 11.94
C TYR A 38 -8.87 11.94 12.73
N GLU A 39 -8.88 12.32 14.01
CA GLU A 39 -10.08 12.25 14.86
C GLU A 39 -11.22 13.09 14.29
N ASN A 40 -10.86 14.18 13.61
CA ASN A 40 -11.78 15.17 13.05
C ASN A 40 -12.05 15.02 11.54
N ILE A 41 -11.64 13.91 10.92
CA ILE A 41 -11.96 13.61 9.51
C ILE A 41 -13.38 13.04 9.42
N PHE A 42 -14.22 13.62 8.57
CA PHE A 42 -15.58 13.13 8.33
C PHE A 42 -15.58 12.02 7.27
N THR A 43 -16.24 10.90 7.57
CA THR A 43 -16.55 9.80 6.64
C THR A 43 -18.06 9.66 6.48
N PRO A 44 -18.56 8.97 5.44
CA PRO A 44 -19.99 8.69 5.30
C PRO A 44 -20.60 7.96 6.52
N GLN A 45 -19.79 7.27 7.32
CA GLN A 45 -20.21 6.52 8.51
C GLN A 45 -20.09 7.35 9.80
N GLY A 46 -19.47 8.54 9.77
CA GLY A 46 -19.30 9.43 10.92
C GLY A 46 -17.89 10.00 11.03
N MET A 47 -17.54 10.52 12.21
CA MET A 47 -16.18 11.03 12.47
C MET A 47 -15.21 9.85 12.58
N LEU A 48 -14.10 9.91 11.84
CA LEU A 48 -13.13 8.82 11.73
C LEU A 48 -12.62 8.35 13.09
N GLY A 49 -12.25 9.27 13.99
CA GLY A 49 -11.81 8.94 15.35
C GLY A 49 -12.85 8.22 16.22
N GLN A 50 -14.12 8.29 15.85
CA GLN A 50 -15.21 7.57 16.53
C GLN A 50 -15.47 6.22 15.84
N VAL A 51 -15.53 6.21 14.51
CA VAL A 51 -15.87 5.00 13.75
C VAL A 51 -14.73 3.99 13.72
N SER A 52 -13.46 4.40 13.78
CA SER A 52 -12.32 3.48 13.90
C SER A 52 -12.36 2.67 15.20
N LYS A 53 -12.80 3.30 16.30
CA LYS A 53 -12.88 2.71 17.64
C LYS A 53 -14.13 1.86 17.86
N LYS A 54 -15.15 2.06 17.02
CA LYS A 54 -16.44 1.32 17.05
C LYS A 54 -16.93 1.05 15.63
N PRO A 55 -16.16 0.29 14.83
CA PRO A 55 -16.47 0.06 13.43
C PRO A 55 -17.74 -0.77 13.33
N ASN A 56 -18.71 -0.30 12.54
CA ASN A 56 -19.86 -1.10 12.15
C ASN A 56 -19.54 -1.92 10.89
N LEU A 57 -20.47 -2.78 10.48
CA LEU A 57 -20.26 -3.61 9.31
C LEU A 57 -20.11 -2.78 8.03
N ASP A 58 -20.88 -1.70 7.86
CA ASP A 58 -20.81 -0.85 6.66
C ASP A 58 -19.44 -0.18 6.51
N PHE A 59 -18.83 0.23 7.62
CA PHE A 59 -17.48 0.77 7.67
C PHE A 59 -16.48 -0.25 7.14
N LEU A 60 -16.48 -1.48 7.65
CA LEU A 60 -15.55 -2.52 7.21
C LEU A 60 -15.81 -2.95 5.77
N MET A 61 -17.09 -3.11 5.40
CA MET A 61 -17.47 -3.54 4.05
C MET A 61 -17.13 -2.48 2.99
N ASN A 62 -16.88 -1.23 3.38
CA ASN A 62 -16.42 -0.21 2.45
C ASN A 62 -15.10 -0.57 1.77
N ILE A 63 -14.28 -1.47 2.33
CA ILE A 63 -13.06 -1.99 1.71
C ILE A 63 -13.30 -2.61 0.32
N PHE A 64 -14.51 -3.13 0.05
CA PHE A 64 -14.89 -3.66 -1.26
C PHE A 64 -15.25 -2.57 -2.28
N ASN A 65 -15.46 -1.33 -1.83
CA ASN A 65 -15.68 -0.18 -2.71
C ASN A 65 -14.39 0.58 -3.03
N ILE A 66 -13.29 0.29 -2.32
CA ILE A 66 -12.00 0.94 -2.53
C ILE A 66 -11.24 0.23 -3.66
N PRO A 67 -11.04 0.86 -4.83
CA PRO A 67 -10.26 0.25 -5.89
C PRO A 67 -8.79 0.17 -5.51
N ARG A 68 -8.12 -0.93 -5.89
CA ARG A 68 -6.66 -1.02 -5.78
C ARG A 68 -6.01 0.03 -6.68
N VAL A 69 -4.89 0.64 -6.25
CA VAL A 69 -4.16 1.60 -7.09
C VAL A 69 -3.67 0.94 -8.38
N TYR A 70 -3.36 -0.35 -8.32
CA TYR A 70 -3.07 -1.16 -9.49
C TYR A 70 -4.22 -1.14 -10.52
N SER A 71 -5.47 -1.23 -10.06
CA SER A 71 -6.65 -1.21 -10.93
C SER A 71 -7.01 0.15 -11.48
N VAL A 72 -6.89 1.23 -10.70
CA VAL A 72 -7.08 2.59 -11.25
C VAL A 72 -5.98 2.97 -12.26
N SER A 73 -4.82 2.30 -12.20
CA SER A 73 -3.76 2.41 -13.23
C SER A 73 -4.11 1.68 -14.54
N GLY A 74 -5.31 1.11 -14.63
CA GLY A 74 -5.84 0.41 -15.80
C GLY A 74 -5.39 -1.04 -15.91
N PHE A 75 -5.17 -1.71 -14.77
CA PHE A 75 -4.85 -3.14 -14.69
C PHE A 75 -5.85 -3.90 -13.81
N GLY A 76 -6.71 -4.69 -14.46
CA GLY A 76 -7.73 -5.46 -13.76
C GLY A 76 -8.82 -4.58 -13.13
N THR A 77 -9.66 -5.20 -12.29
CA THR A 77 -10.81 -4.57 -11.63
C THR A 77 -10.83 -4.90 -10.14
N TRP A 78 -9.64 -4.98 -9.55
CA TRP A 78 -9.44 -5.38 -8.16
C TRP A 78 -9.78 -4.25 -7.20
N ASN A 79 -10.42 -4.60 -6.09
CA ASN A 79 -10.62 -3.74 -4.93
C ASN A 79 -9.88 -4.30 -3.70
N VAL A 80 -9.73 -3.47 -2.66
CA VAL A 80 -8.99 -3.84 -1.45
C VAL A 80 -9.63 -5.03 -0.74
N GLY A 81 -10.96 -5.14 -0.76
CA GLY A 81 -11.66 -6.29 -0.19
C GLY A 81 -11.33 -7.62 -0.91
N GLN A 82 -11.24 -7.62 -2.23
CA GLN A 82 -10.81 -8.78 -3.02
C GLN A 82 -9.37 -9.17 -2.71
N HIS A 83 -8.46 -8.19 -2.63
CA HIS A 83 -7.08 -8.39 -2.20
C HIS A 83 -7.03 -9.05 -0.82
N THR A 84 -7.68 -8.45 0.16
CA THR A 84 -7.74 -8.90 1.56
C THR A 84 -8.23 -10.34 1.67
N MET A 85 -9.32 -10.66 0.96
CA MET A 85 -9.83 -12.03 0.91
C MET A 85 -8.86 -13.02 0.26
N ALA A 86 -8.16 -12.61 -0.82
CA ALA A 86 -7.14 -13.44 -1.46
C ALA A 86 -5.96 -13.71 -0.50
N VAL A 87 -5.50 -12.70 0.25
CA VAL A 87 -4.45 -12.83 1.27
C VAL A 87 -4.90 -13.77 2.40
N ALA A 88 -6.15 -13.68 2.85
CA ALA A 88 -6.70 -14.61 3.86
C ALA A 88 -6.75 -16.07 3.37
N PHE A 89 -7.12 -16.30 2.10
CA PHE A 89 -7.05 -17.64 1.51
C PHE A 89 -5.59 -18.12 1.36
N LEU A 90 -4.67 -17.24 0.96
CA LEU A 90 -3.24 -17.56 0.91
C LEU A 90 -2.71 -17.93 2.31
N ALA A 91 -3.15 -17.25 3.37
CA ALA A 91 -2.82 -17.59 4.75
C ALA A 91 -3.32 -19.00 5.14
N LEU A 92 -4.52 -19.39 4.71
CA LEU A 92 -5.03 -20.75 4.91
C LEU A 92 -4.16 -21.78 4.18
N TYR A 93 -3.85 -21.55 2.89
CA TYR A 93 -2.99 -22.45 2.12
C TYR A 93 -1.58 -22.54 2.69
N TRP A 94 -1.00 -21.41 3.10
CA TRP A 94 0.33 -21.33 3.69
C TRP A 94 0.41 -22.07 5.03
N SER A 95 -0.61 -21.92 5.86
CA SER A 95 -0.73 -22.64 7.14
C SER A 95 -0.84 -24.14 6.93
N ALA A 96 -1.62 -24.58 5.93
CA ALA A 96 -1.71 -25.99 5.57
C ALA A 96 -0.38 -26.53 5.01
N PHE A 97 0.29 -25.77 4.15
CA PHE A 97 1.59 -26.10 3.57
C PHE A 97 2.67 -26.28 4.64
N ASN A 98 2.65 -25.46 5.69
CA ASN A 98 3.60 -25.54 6.81
C ASN A 98 3.12 -26.40 7.99
N VAL A 99 1.93 -27.02 7.89
CA VAL A 99 1.34 -27.84 8.95
C VAL A 99 1.24 -27.08 10.28
N TYR A 100 0.77 -25.84 10.23
CA TYR A 100 0.61 -25.01 11.42
C TYR A 100 -0.45 -25.55 12.37
N PRO A 101 -0.24 -25.45 13.70
CA PRO A 101 -1.30 -25.65 14.68
C PRO A 101 -2.49 -24.74 14.38
N GLN A 102 -3.69 -25.20 14.74
CA GLN A 102 -4.93 -24.48 14.52
C GLN A 102 -4.88 -23.03 15.04
N GLU A 103 -4.36 -22.83 16.25
CA GLU A 103 -4.27 -21.51 16.88
C GLU A 103 -3.45 -20.52 16.02
N LYS A 104 -2.25 -20.94 15.56
CA LYS A 104 -1.40 -20.11 14.70
C LYS A 104 -2.08 -19.80 13.36
N ARG A 105 -2.72 -20.80 12.74
CA ARG A 105 -3.49 -20.63 11.50
C ARG A 105 -4.60 -19.60 11.70
N ASP A 106 -5.44 -19.80 12.71
CA ASP A 106 -6.61 -18.96 12.95
C ASP A 106 -6.17 -17.51 13.23
N ARG A 107 -5.09 -17.30 14.00
CA ARG A 107 -4.50 -15.97 14.22
C ARG A 107 -3.99 -15.33 12.93
N LEU A 108 -3.23 -16.06 12.11
CA LEU A 108 -2.70 -15.54 10.83
C LEU A 108 -3.83 -15.17 9.86
N VAL A 109 -4.87 -16.00 9.78
CA VAL A 109 -6.04 -15.74 8.92
C VAL A 109 -6.83 -14.54 9.42
N THR A 110 -7.05 -14.42 10.73
CA THR A 110 -7.70 -13.24 11.31
C THR A 110 -6.90 -11.98 10.99
N LEU A 111 -5.58 -11.97 11.19
CA LEU A 111 -4.73 -10.83 10.84
C LEU A 111 -4.80 -10.51 9.35
N ALA A 112 -4.78 -11.53 8.48
CA ALA A 112 -4.92 -11.34 7.03
C ALA A 112 -6.26 -10.71 6.63
N LEU A 113 -7.36 -11.03 7.30
CA LEU A 113 -8.68 -10.45 7.04
C LEU A 113 -8.79 -8.97 7.41
N VAL A 114 -7.93 -8.47 8.30
CA VAL A 114 -8.02 -7.10 8.83
C VAL A 114 -6.80 -6.23 8.52
N HIS A 115 -5.77 -6.76 7.84
CA HIS A 115 -4.50 -6.05 7.64
C HIS A 115 -4.65 -4.71 6.89
N ASP A 116 -5.60 -4.64 5.95
CA ASP A 116 -5.93 -3.44 5.17
C ASP A 116 -7.24 -2.78 5.64
N ALA A 117 -7.73 -3.08 6.85
CA ALA A 117 -9.00 -2.52 7.34
C ALA A 117 -8.99 -0.98 7.39
N HIS A 118 -7.83 -0.38 7.67
CA HIS A 118 -7.63 1.07 7.62
C HIS A 118 -7.90 1.68 6.23
N GLU A 119 -7.73 0.92 5.14
CA GLU A 119 -7.97 1.38 3.77
C GLU A 119 -9.46 1.61 3.47
N ALA A 120 -10.36 1.02 4.28
CA ALA A 120 -11.79 1.31 4.21
C ALA A 120 -12.13 2.80 4.38
N VAL A 121 -11.20 3.60 4.93
CA VAL A 121 -11.38 5.05 5.09
C VAL A 121 -10.39 5.85 4.27
N ILE A 122 -9.11 5.51 4.37
CA ILE A 122 -8.07 6.34 3.75
C ILE A 122 -7.90 6.06 2.26
N GLY A 123 -8.51 4.98 1.77
CA GLY A 123 -8.30 4.43 0.43
C GLY A 123 -6.99 3.66 0.31
N ASP A 124 -6.75 3.07 -0.87
CA ASP A 124 -5.46 2.45 -1.18
C ASP A 124 -4.45 3.54 -1.56
N ILE A 125 -3.42 3.73 -0.73
CA ILE A 125 -2.38 4.74 -0.93
C ILE A 125 -1.07 4.04 -1.29
N LEU A 126 -0.46 4.42 -2.41
CA LEU A 126 0.84 3.85 -2.78
C LEU A 126 1.91 4.17 -1.73
N PRO A 127 2.85 3.23 -1.47
CA PRO A 127 3.90 3.42 -0.47
C PRO A 127 4.73 4.71 -0.62
N PHE A 128 4.94 5.19 -1.85
CA PHE A 128 5.72 6.42 -2.11
C PHE A 128 5.01 7.70 -1.65
N PHE A 129 3.69 7.66 -1.48
CA PHE A 129 2.89 8.80 -0.98
C PHE A 129 2.70 8.77 0.54
N LYS A 130 3.09 7.69 1.23
CA LYS A 130 2.98 7.56 2.69
C LYS A 130 4.16 8.30 3.37
N THR A 131 3.94 9.57 3.72
CA THR A 131 4.86 10.33 4.59
C THR A 131 4.92 9.70 5.99
N ALA A 132 5.88 10.11 6.83
CA ALA A 132 5.97 9.60 8.21
C ALA A 132 4.68 9.83 9.00
N ALA A 133 4.12 11.04 8.92
CA ALA A 133 2.85 11.39 9.54
C ALA A 133 1.67 10.56 9.02
N VAL A 134 1.62 10.28 7.71
CA VAL A 134 0.59 9.40 7.14
C VAL A 134 0.72 7.99 7.69
N LYS A 135 1.94 7.46 7.83
CA LYS A 135 2.15 6.11 8.40
C LYS A 135 1.70 6.04 9.85
N GLU A 136 2.03 7.03 10.66
CA GLU A 136 1.60 7.10 12.06
C GLU A 136 0.06 7.14 12.17
N ALA A 137 -0.61 7.96 11.35
CA ALA A 137 -2.06 8.00 11.32
C ALA A 137 -2.67 6.66 10.87
N ILE A 138 -2.10 6.02 9.86
CA ILE A 138 -2.50 4.68 9.40
C ILE A 138 -2.40 3.66 10.52
N GLU A 139 -1.26 3.63 11.21
CA GLU A 139 -1.01 2.71 12.33
C GLU A 139 -2.01 2.97 13.46
N SER A 140 -2.28 4.23 13.78
CA SER A 140 -3.26 4.59 14.82
C SER A 140 -4.69 4.14 14.45
N ILE A 141 -5.14 4.40 13.23
CA ILE A 141 -6.47 3.96 12.74
C ILE A 141 -6.56 2.43 12.75
N GLN A 142 -5.51 1.74 12.29
CA GLN A 142 -5.46 0.28 12.30
C GLN A 142 -5.54 -0.26 13.72
N ASN A 143 -4.78 0.32 14.66
CA ASN A 143 -4.78 -0.07 16.07
C ASN A 143 -6.14 0.14 16.74
N ASP A 144 -6.84 1.23 16.45
CA ASP A 144 -8.20 1.47 16.91
C ASP A 144 -9.14 0.34 16.45
N ILE A 145 -9.07 -0.04 15.17
CA ILE A 145 -9.90 -1.11 14.59
C ILE A 145 -9.59 -2.47 15.22
N LEU A 146 -8.30 -2.82 15.34
CA LEU A 146 -7.87 -4.08 15.98
C LEU A 146 -8.36 -4.16 17.43
N SER A 147 -8.20 -3.07 18.18
CA SER A 147 -8.64 -2.97 19.57
C SER A 147 -10.15 -3.13 19.70
N ALA A 148 -10.94 -2.56 18.78
CA ALA A 148 -12.39 -2.68 18.78
C ALA A 148 -12.88 -4.13 18.64
N PHE A 149 -12.10 -4.99 17.98
CA PHE A 149 -12.40 -6.43 17.83
C PHE A 149 -11.62 -7.32 18.80
N SER A 150 -10.85 -6.75 19.74
CA SER A 150 -9.96 -7.50 20.64
C SER A 150 -8.99 -8.41 19.86
N ILE A 151 -8.53 -7.95 18.70
CA ILE A 151 -7.48 -8.60 17.92
C ILE A 151 -6.16 -7.99 18.37
N GLU A 152 -5.25 -8.81 18.88
CA GLU A 152 -3.92 -8.33 19.22
C GLU A 152 -2.98 -8.57 18.04
N GLU A 153 -2.07 -7.65 17.81
CA GLU A 153 -1.01 -7.88 16.85
C GLU A 153 -0.09 -9.00 17.34
N ASP A 154 0.33 -9.85 16.41
CA ASP A 154 1.36 -10.85 16.67
C ASP A 154 2.57 -10.51 15.81
N GLN A 155 3.58 -9.92 16.45
CA GLN A 155 4.82 -9.52 15.78
C GLN A 155 5.58 -10.72 15.21
N THR A 156 5.34 -11.94 15.71
CA THR A 156 5.95 -13.16 15.16
C THR A 156 5.34 -13.57 13.82
N LEU A 157 4.11 -13.10 13.53
CA LEU A 157 3.41 -13.35 12.27
C LEU A 157 3.53 -12.20 11.26
N HIS A 158 4.08 -11.05 11.66
CA HIS A 158 4.17 -9.84 10.83
C HIS A 158 4.84 -10.13 9.48
N ASP A 159 6.01 -10.76 9.50
CA ASP A 159 6.77 -11.06 8.28
C ASP A 159 6.07 -12.10 7.38
N GLU A 160 5.39 -13.09 7.98
CA GLU A 160 4.61 -14.07 7.22
C GLU A 160 3.41 -13.40 6.56
N LEU A 161 2.69 -12.56 7.29
CA LEU A 161 1.57 -11.80 6.75
C LEU A 161 2.04 -10.87 5.63
N LYS A 162 3.17 -10.17 5.81
CA LYS A 162 3.70 -9.28 4.78
C LYS A 162 4.09 -10.04 3.51
N LEU A 163 4.70 -11.22 3.67
CA LEU A 163 5.02 -12.09 2.54
C LEU A 163 3.74 -12.53 1.80
N LEU A 164 2.68 -12.88 2.52
CA LEU A 164 1.39 -13.30 1.95
C LEU A 164 0.66 -12.15 1.25
N ASP A 165 0.72 -10.92 1.79
CA ASP A 165 0.25 -9.71 1.12
C ASP A 165 0.96 -9.51 -0.24
N MET A 166 2.29 -9.66 -0.27
CA MET A 166 3.06 -9.59 -1.52
C MET A 166 2.68 -10.69 -2.52
N MET A 167 2.40 -11.91 -2.05
CA MET A 167 1.89 -13.01 -2.88
C MET A 167 0.46 -12.75 -3.36
N GLY A 168 -0.37 -12.11 -2.55
CA GLY A 168 -1.69 -11.62 -2.91
C GLY A 168 -1.60 -10.72 -4.13
N PHE A 169 -0.71 -9.71 -4.08
CA PHE A 169 -0.49 -8.82 -5.22
C PHE A 169 0.02 -9.55 -6.48
N LEU A 170 0.89 -10.56 -6.32
CA LEU A 170 1.33 -11.40 -7.45
C LEU A 170 0.15 -12.14 -8.09
N TYR A 171 -0.77 -12.65 -7.27
CA TYR A 171 -2.01 -13.26 -7.75
C TYR A 171 -2.88 -12.24 -8.50
N GLU A 172 -3.04 -11.01 -8.00
CA GLU A 172 -3.80 -9.96 -8.71
C GLU A 172 -3.24 -9.70 -10.12
N ILE A 173 -1.90 -9.59 -10.23
CA ILE A 173 -1.21 -9.41 -11.50
C ILE A 173 -1.48 -10.61 -12.42
N SER A 174 -1.46 -11.84 -11.88
CA SER A 174 -1.73 -13.07 -12.66
C SER A 174 -3.16 -13.13 -13.21
N GLN A 175 -4.14 -12.60 -12.46
CA GLN A 175 -5.55 -12.58 -12.83
C GLN A 175 -5.91 -11.40 -13.73
N SER A 176 -5.01 -10.44 -13.91
CA SER A 176 -5.22 -9.28 -14.77
C SER A 176 -5.25 -9.71 -16.24
N SER A 177 -6.47 -9.95 -16.74
CA SER A 177 -6.69 -10.33 -18.12
C SER A 177 -6.43 -9.15 -19.06
N PRO A 178 -5.70 -9.34 -20.18
CA PRO A 178 -5.57 -8.31 -21.18
C PRO A 178 -6.83 -8.16 -22.06
N ARG A 179 -7.99 -8.73 -21.71
CA ARG A 179 -9.22 -8.56 -22.49
C ARG A 179 -9.66 -7.09 -22.41
N GLY A 180 -9.53 -6.37 -23.52
CA GLY A 180 -9.76 -4.92 -23.61
C GLY A 180 -8.52 -4.07 -23.30
N ILE A 181 -7.39 -4.70 -22.97
CA ILE A 181 -6.12 -4.04 -22.69
C ILE A 181 -5.24 -4.09 -23.96
N ASP A 182 -4.68 -2.94 -24.33
CA ASP A 182 -3.67 -2.79 -25.38
C ASP A 182 -2.60 -3.91 -25.27
N PRO A 183 -2.32 -4.65 -26.35
CA PRO A 183 -1.21 -5.62 -26.42
C PRO A 183 0.13 -5.09 -25.86
N SER A 184 0.37 -3.77 -25.93
CA SER A 184 1.55 -3.12 -25.35
C SER A 184 1.69 -3.33 -23.84
N LYS A 185 0.57 -3.42 -23.11
CA LYS A 185 0.55 -3.62 -21.65
C LYS A 185 0.79 -5.08 -21.24
N ARG A 186 0.67 -6.05 -22.16
CA ARG A 186 1.00 -7.46 -21.85
C ARG A 186 2.46 -7.63 -21.45
N LYS A 187 3.36 -6.90 -22.12
CA LYS A 187 4.79 -6.89 -21.76
C LYS A 187 4.99 -6.33 -20.35
N LEU A 188 4.28 -5.25 -20.03
CA LEU A 188 4.35 -4.62 -18.72
C LEU A 188 3.81 -5.53 -17.61
N ILE A 189 2.67 -6.21 -17.80
CA ILE A 189 2.13 -7.19 -16.83
C ILE A 189 3.16 -8.30 -16.56
N LYS A 190 3.80 -8.84 -17.60
CA LYS A 190 4.87 -9.85 -17.42
C LYS A 190 6.07 -9.30 -16.64
N GLN A 191 6.46 -8.05 -16.91
CA GLN A 191 7.55 -7.40 -16.17
C GLN A 191 7.19 -7.16 -14.71
N MET A 192 5.96 -6.72 -14.42
CA MET A 192 5.45 -6.52 -13.07
C MET A 192 5.39 -7.85 -12.31
N HIS A 193 4.88 -8.90 -12.94
CA HIS A 193 4.83 -10.25 -12.37
C HIS A 193 6.24 -10.75 -12.00
N ALA A 194 7.17 -10.73 -12.95
CA ALA A 194 8.56 -11.15 -12.70
C ALA A 194 9.26 -10.29 -11.63
N ARG A 195 8.96 -8.98 -11.60
CA ARG A 195 9.50 -8.08 -10.57
C ARG A 195 8.95 -8.42 -9.19
N GLN A 196 7.64 -8.62 -9.08
CA GLN A 196 6.98 -8.95 -7.83
C GLN A 196 7.45 -10.30 -7.29
N GLU A 197 7.62 -11.31 -8.15
CA GLU A 197 8.22 -12.60 -7.76
C GLU A 197 9.64 -12.41 -7.19
N ALA A 198 10.47 -11.60 -7.85
CA ALA A 198 11.82 -11.29 -7.36
C ALA A 198 11.78 -10.56 -6.01
N ASP A 199 10.85 -9.61 -5.83
CA ASP A 199 10.69 -8.87 -4.59
C ASP A 199 10.20 -9.78 -3.44
N ILE A 200 9.31 -10.74 -3.70
CA ILE A 200 8.88 -11.77 -2.73
C ILE A 200 10.08 -12.60 -2.24
N LEU A 201 10.91 -13.06 -3.18
CA LEU A 201 12.07 -13.90 -2.87
C LEU A 201 13.18 -13.12 -2.15
N ALA A 202 13.32 -11.83 -2.43
CA ALA A 202 14.22 -10.94 -1.70
C ALA A 202 13.69 -10.67 -0.28
N TYR A 203 12.38 -10.46 -0.14
CA TYR A 203 11.74 -10.26 1.16
C TYR A 203 11.88 -11.51 2.04
N SER A 204 11.70 -12.71 1.50
CA SER A 204 11.83 -13.94 2.29
C SER A 204 13.22 -14.08 2.91
N VAL A 205 14.28 -13.68 2.20
CA VAL A 205 15.66 -13.65 2.73
C VAL A 205 15.78 -12.63 3.86
N LYS A 206 15.25 -11.42 3.67
CA LYS A 206 15.26 -10.37 4.70
C LYS A 206 14.52 -10.81 5.97
N ALA A 207 13.38 -11.46 5.82
CA ALA A 207 12.51 -11.95 6.88
C ALA A 207 12.95 -13.30 7.47
N ASN A 208 14.08 -13.87 7.02
CA ASN A 208 14.55 -15.19 7.44
C ASN A 208 13.52 -16.32 7.25
N ILE A 209 12.70 -16.22 6.21
CA ILE A 209 11.75 -17.25 5.76
C ILE A 209 12.44 -18.09 4.67
N ASP A 210 12.43 -19.41 4.83
CA ASP A 210 13.09 -20.35 3.90
C ASP A 210 12.64 -20.11 2.45
N GLN A 211 13.55 -19.58 1.64
CA GLN A 211 13.28 -19.24 0.24
C GLN A 211 12.88 -20.47 -0.57
N LYS A 212 13.37 -21.67 -0.23
CA LYS A 212 12.98 -22.91 -0.91
C LYS A 212 11.49 -23.19 -0.70
N LYS A 213 11.01 -23.09 0.54
CA LYS A 213 9.58 -23.21 0.86
C LYS A 213 8.74 -22.19 0.12
N VAL A 214 9.19 -20.93 0.06
CA VAL A 214 8.50 -19.86 -0.68
C VAL A 214 8.34 -20.23 -2.16
N ARG A 215 9.42 -20.69 -2.82
CA ARG A 215 9.36 -21.12 -4.23
C ARG A 215 8.42 -22.31 -4.44
N GLU A 216 8.48 -23.30 -3.55
CA GLU A 216 7.61 -24.48 -3.61
C GLU A 216 6.14 -24.10 -3.46
N PHE A 217 5.84 -23.19 -2.54
CA PHE A 217 4.50 -22.68 -2.32
C PHE A 217 3.98 -21.88 -3.52
N LEU A 218 4.76 -20.94 -4.06
CA LEU A 218 4.39 -20.19 -5.28
C LEU A 218 4.06 -21.14 -6.43
N LYS A 219 4.90 -22.16 -6.64
CA LYS A 219 4.68 -23.20 -7.66
C LYS A 219 3.38 -23.98 -7.42
N GLN A 220 3.08 -24.35 -6.17
CA GLN A 220 1.85 -25.06 -5.82
C GLN A 220 0.61 -24.20 -6.08
N MET A 221 0.68 -22.91 -5.77
CA MET A 221 -0.39 -21.95 -6.02
C MET A 221 -0.51 -21.55 -7.50
N LYS A 222 0.44 -21.97 -8.35
CA LYS A 222 0.55 -21.60 -9.77
C LYS A 222 0.67 -20.08 -9.97
N LEU A 223 1.43 -19.45 -9.06
CA LEU A 223 1.77 -18.03 -9.09
C LEU A 223 3.10 -17.79 -9.77
#